data_AF-S4RZ35-F1
#
_entry.id   AF-S4RZ35-F1
#
_cell.length_a   1.000
_cell.length_b   1.000
_cell.length_c   1.000
_cell.angle_alpha   90.00
_cell.angle_beta   90.00
_cell.angle_gamma   90.00
#
_symmetry.space_group_name_H-M   'P 1'
#
loop_
_entity.id
_entity.type
_entity.pdbx_description
1 polymer ?
#
loop_
_entity_poly.entity_id
_entity_poly.type
_entity_poly.pdbx_seq_one_letter_code
_entity_poly.pdbx_strand_id
1 'polypeptide(L)'
;MSAAGDLAPLALAGWRLVLSEAQDAAVFVDEACAESLHWTGGVGGDAGPWRAGAAALRAFPGRRDGVQQQQHRQPNKVVFALSSPVLLGGRVAASLRDVVSAGGVHQCVVFTSVSHTAHLDLLQQQQGSAADSEPRPVLFELLEQNLRQWMSGSGGADCTARVLHAAGIALCPLASGVVLAPASASLFPLVPSDLDGALAGGRGSSLNDVDVSALPAPYASSLRLLAWWLDSALRHLGVREECFAVGPTSRLLANELASLPPARARRKGAPGRASLVLVDRTLDLAGAVGHHGDSLAERILGVLP
;
A
#
# COMPACT_ATOMS: atom_id res chain seq x y z
N MET A 1 -13.17 23.90 5.46
CA MET A 1 -12.24 24.39 4.42
C MET A 1 -11.10 23.39 4.37
N SER A 2 -10.87 22.74 3.23
CA SER A 2 -9.71 21.83 3.07
C SER A 2 -8.44 22.68 3.14
N ALA A 3 -7.54 22.39 4.08
CA ALA A 3 -6.24 23.02 4.09
C ALA A 3 -5.49 22.63 2.79
N ALA A 4 -4.76 23.57 2.19
CA ALA A 4 -3.85 23.24 1.10
C ALA A 4 -2.82 22.23 1.62
N GLY A 5 -2.68 21.07 0.96
CA GLY A 5 -1.76 20.01 1.39
C GLY A 5 -2.39 18.84 2.16
N ASP A 6 -3.72 18.80 2.35
CA ASP A 6 -4.37 17.71 3.07
C ASP A 6 -4.48 16.43 2.21
N LEU A 7 -4.06 15.29 2.77
CA LEU A 7 -4.14 13.96 2.15
C LEU A 7 -5.36 13.14 2.63
N ALA A 8 -6.10 13.61 3.64
CA ALA A 8 -7.35 12.97 4.07
C ALA A 8 -8.37 12.80 2.93
N PRO A 9 -8.55 13.76 2.00
CA PRO A 9 -9.44 13.59 0.85
C PRO A 9 -9.05 12.42 -0.06
N LEU A 10 -7.75 12.13 -0.20
CA LEU A 10 -7.26 10.99 -0.98
C LEU A 10 -7.71 9.66 -0.36
N ALA A 11 -7.57 9.52 0.96
CA ALA A 11 -8.01 8.33 1.70
C ALA A 11 -9.52 8.14 1.61
N LEU A 12 -10.28 9.22 1.84
CA LEU A 12 -11.74 9.21 1.76
C LEU A 12 -12.25 8.87 0.35
N ALA A 13 -11.62 9.43 -0.70
CA ALA A 13 -11.96 9.11 -2.08
C ALA A 13 -11.71 7.63 -2.40
N GLY A 14 -10.59 7.07 -1.93
CA GLY A 14 -10.29 5.65 -2.08
C GLY A 14 -11.35 4.76 -1.44
N TRP A 15 -11.71 5.03 -0.18
CA TRP A 15 -12.74 4.25 0.53
C TRP A 15 -14.13 4.41 -0.09
N ARG A 16 -14.50 5.59 -0.58
CA ARG A 16 -15.75 5.77 -1.33
C ARG A 16 -15.86 4.85 -2.55
N LEU A 17 -14.75 4.64 -3.28
CA LEU A 17 -14.72 3.70 -4.40
C LEU A 17 -14.96 2.26 -3.93
N VAL A 18 -14.26 1.82 -2.87
CA VAL A 18 -14.43 0.48 -2.29
C VAL A 18 -15.88 0.26 -1.85
N LEU A 19 -16.43 1.23 -1.12
CA LEU A 19 -17.75 1.14 -0.53
C LEU A 19 -18.87 1.21 -1.57
N SER A 20 -18.65 1.86 -2.72
CA SER A 20 -19.61 1.84 -3.82
C SER A 20 -19.86 0.42 -4.37
N GLU A 21 -18.93 -0.51 -4.14
CA GLU A 21 -19.07 -1.91 -4.52
C GLU A 21 -19.46 -2.82 -3.35
N ALA A 22 -19.68 -2.31 -2.14
CA ALA A 22 -19.88 -3.14 -0.95
C ALA A 22 -21.28 -3.75 -0.80
N GLN A 23 -22.29 -3.23 -1.51
CA GLN A 23 -23.67 -3.73 -1.46
C GLN A 23 -23.73 -5.26 -1.67
N ASP A 24 -24.28 -5.96 -0.67
CA ASP A 24 -24.43 -7.42 -0.59
C ASP A 24 -23.12 -8.23 -0.72
N ALA A 25 -21.97 -7.57 -0.52
CA ALA A 25 -20.66 -8.19 -0.64
C ALA A 25 -20.08 -8.64 0.71
N ALA A 26 -19.25 -9.68 0.68
CA ALA A 26 -18.24 -9.88 1.71
C ALA A 26 -17.03 -8.99 1.38
N VAL A 27 -16.77 -8.02 2.24
CA VAL A 27 -15.62 -7.11 2.12
C VAL A 27 -14.45 -7.68 2.93
N PHE A 28 -13.35 -8.00 2.27
CA PHE A 28 -12.11 -8.44 2.89
C PHE A 28 -11.11 -7.29 2.91
N VAL A 29 -10.52 -7.02 4.07
CA VAL A 29 -9.53 -5.94 4.26
C VAL A 29 -8.27 -6.50 4.88
N ASP A 30 -7.09 -6.13 4.38
CA ASP A 30 -5.84 -6.42 5.09
C ASP A 30 -5.65 -5.47 6.29
N GLU A 31 -4.63 -5.73 7.11
CA GLU A 31 -4.40 -5.03 8.38
C GLU A 31 -4.25 -3.50 8.19
N ALA A 32 -3.45 -3.07 7.22
CA ALA A 32 -3.24 -1.64 6.94
C ALA A 32 -4.51 -0.97 6.38
N CYS A 33 -5.27 -1.66 5.53
CA CYS A 33 -6.57 -1.17 5.08
C CYS A 33 -7.61 -1.15 6.23
N ALA A 34 -7.59 -2.12 7.15
CA ALA A 34 -8.47 -2.11 8.31
C ALA A 34 -8.21 -0.89 9.20
N GLU A 35 -6.94 -0.56 9.43
CA GLU A 35 -6.55 0.64 10.17
C GLU A 35 -6.95 1.92 9.41
N SER A 36 -6.71 1.99 8.10
CA SER A 36 -7.14 3.12 7.26
C SER A 36 -8.66 3.33 7.30
N LEU A 37 -9.44 2.25 7.23
CA LEU A 37 -10.90 2.29 7.35
C LEU A 37 -11.34 2.85 8.70
N HIS A 38 -10.67 2.41 9.78
CA HIS A 38 -10.96 2.90 11.13
C HIS A 38 -10.84 4.43 11.22
N TRP A 39 -9.76 5.00 10.67
CA TRP A 39 -9.49 6.44 10.76
C TRP A 39 -10.24 7.31 9.73
N THR A 40 -10.70 6.74 8.62
CA THR A 40 -11.38 7.52 7.56
C THR A 40 -12.89 7.69 7.76
N GLY A 41 -13.50 6.90 8.63
CA GLY A 41 -14.94 6.94 8.89
C GLY A 41 -15.43 5.82 9.80
N GLY A 42 -14.60 4.79 10.02
CA GLY A 42 -14.91 3.68 10.89
C GLY A 42 -15.95 2.74 10.29
N VAL A 43 -16.04 1.55 10.88
CA VAL A 43 -16.92 0.50 10.37
C VAL A 43 -18.41 0.89 10.50
N GLY A 44 -18.76 1.64 11.55
CA GLY A 44 -20.11 2.09 11.85
C GLY A 44 -20.45 3.52 11.42
N GLY A 45 -19.52 4.24 10.78
CA GLY A 45 -19.76 5.61 10.34
C GLY A 45 -20.80 5.71 9.23
N ASP A 46 -21.22 6.94 8.91
CA ASP A 46 -22.24 7.20 7.88
C ASP A 46 -21.85 6.71 6.48
N ALA A 47 -20.54 6.58 6.23
CA ALA A 47 -19.96 5.97 5.05
C ALA A 47 -19.19 4.67 5.40
N GLY A 48 -19.62 3.92 6.41
CA GLY A 48 -19.00 2.64 6.77
C GLY A 48 -19.51 1.47 5.90
N PRO A 49 -18.85 0.29 5.91
CA PRO A 49 -19.25 -0.87 5.13
C PRO A 49 -20.70 -1.31 5.36
N TRP A 50 -21.18 -1.27 6.61
CA TRP A 50 -22.56 -1.66 6.94
C TRP A 50 -23.60 -0.70 6.34
N ARG A 51 -23.31 0.61 6.31
CA ARG A 51 -24.17 1.61 5.65
C ARG A 51 -24.16 1.45 4.14
N ALA A 52 -23.02 1.02 3.58
CA ALA A 52 -22.88 0.69 2.17
C ALA A 52 -23.50 -0.67 1.78
N GLY A 53 -24.15 -1.37 2.72
CA GLY A 53 -24.84 -2.63 2.46
C GLY A 53 -23.93 -3.85 2.45
N ALA A 54 -22.72 -3.80 3.02
CA ALA A 54 -21.86 -4.97 3.15
C ALA A 54 -22.56 -6.10 3.91
N ALA A 55 -22.57 -7.30 3.33
CA ALA A 55 -23.10 -8.50 3.96
C ALA A 55 -22.15 -9.02 5.07
N ALA A 56 -20.85 -8.79 4.91
CA ALA A 56 -19.84 -9.08 5.91
C ALA A 56 -18.61 -8.19 5.75
N LEU A 57 -17.93 -7.89 6.86
CA LEU A 57 -16.57 -7.36 6.87
C LEU A 57 -15.66 -8.41 7.50
N ARG A 58 -14.60 -8.79 6.79
CA ARG A 58 -13.68 -9.88 7.19
C ARG A 58 -12.23 -9.43 7.08
N ALA A 59 -11.39 -9.92 7.97
CA ALA A 59 -9.95 -9.81 7.79
C ALA A 59 -9.53 -10.61 6.55
N PHE A 60 -8.68 -10.03 5.71
CA PHE A 60 -8.04 -10.74 4.62
C PHE A 60 -7.08 -11.77 5.21
N PRO A 61 -7.17 -13.06 4.82
CA PRO A 61 -6.32 -14.10 5.38
C PRO A 61 -4.83 -13.75 5.20
N GLY A 62 -4.17 -13.54 6.33
CA GLY A 62 -2.81 -12.98 6.41
C GLY A 62 -1.71 -14.01 6.71
N ARG A 63 -0.49 -13.49 6.90
CA ARG A 63 0.78 -14.24 7.10
C ARG A 63 0.84 -15.11 8.38
N ARG A 64 -0.06 -14.92 9.35
CA ARG A 64 0.06 -15.51 10.69
C ARG A 64 -1.13 -16.34 11.16
N ASP A 65 -2.22 -16.39 10.42
CA ASP A 65 -3.42 -17.05 10.90
C ASP A 65 -3.52 -18.46 10.34
N GLY A 66 -3.38 -19.45 11.21
CA GLY A 66 -3.95 -20.77 10.98
C GLY A 66 -5.45 -20.57 10.81
N VAL A 67 -5.92 -20.69 9.57
CA VAL A 67 -7.30 -20.39 9.19
C VAL A 67 -8.24 -21.29 9.99
N GLN A 68 -8.80 -20.79 11.10
CA GLN A 68 -10.06 -21.32 11.57
C GLN A 68 -11.11 -20.83 10.56
N GLN A 69 -11.35 -21.65 9.55
CA GLN A 69 -12.45 -21.47 8.60
C GLN A 69 -13.75 -21.52 9.41
N GLN A 70 -14.19 -20.37 9.90
CA GLN A 70 -15.58 -20.25 10.33
C GLN A 70 -16.42 -20.48 9.08
N GLN A 71 -17.20 -21.57 9.08
CA GLN A 71 -18.08 -22.03 8.01
C GLN A 71 -19.25 -21.06 7.77
N HIS A 72 -18.96 -19.79 7.52
CA HIS A 72 -19.95 -18.82 7.09
C HIS A 72 -20.09 -18.90 5.58
N ARG A 73 -21.31 -19.19 5.12
CA ARG A 73 -21.71 -19.16 3.71
C ARG A 73 -21.14 -17.90 3.05
N GLN A 74 -20.31 -18.08 2.03
CA GLN A 74 -19.77 -16.95 1.27
C GLN A 74 -20.90 -16.31 0.45
N PRO A 75 -21.01 -14.98 0.42
CA PRO A 75 -21.95 -14.31 -0.46
C PRO A 75 -21.51 -14.41 -1.91
N ASN A 76 -22.46 -14.16 -2.83
CA ASN A 76 -22.21 -14.23 -4.27
C ASN A 76 -21.25 -13.14 -4.78
N LYS A 77 -21.10 -12.05 -4.02
CA LYS A 77 -20.20 -10.93 -4.32
C LYS A 77 -19.11 -10.83 -3.26
N VAL A 78 -17.86 -10.68 -3.70
CA VAL A 78 -16.71 -10.46 -2.82
C VAL A 78 -15.96 -9.21 -3.27
N VAL A 79 -15.59 -8.38 -2.29
CA VAL A 79 -14.77 -7.17 -2.50
C VAL A 79 -13.52 -7.29 -1.64
N PHE A 80 -12.35 -7.04 -2.23
CA PHE A 80 -11.08 -6.98 -1.51
C PHE A 80 -10.59 -5.54 -1.49
N ALA A 81 -10.08 -5.07 -0.35
CA ALA A 81 -9.32 -3.82 -0.24
C ALA A 81 -7.94 -4.15 0.34
N LEU A 82 -6.90 -4.01 -0.49
CA LEU A 82 -5.56 -4.51 -0.20
C LEU A 82 -4.52 -3.39 -0.30
N SER A 83 -3.71 -3.25 0.74
CA SER A 83 -2.56 -2.38 0.77
C SER A 83 -1.32 -3.03 0.12
N SER A 84 -1.20 -4.35 0.22
CA SER A 84 -0.06 -5.11 -0.31
C SER A 84 -0.12 -5.29 -1.83
N PRO A 85 1.04 -5.36 -2.53
CA PRO A 85 1.07 -5.64 -3.96
C PRO A 85 0.58 -7.06 -4.25
N VAL A 86 -0.25 -7.21 -5.27
CA VAL A 86 -0.77 -8.49 -5.75
C VAL A 86 0.14 -9.04 -6.84
N LEU A 87 1.25 -9.64 -6.43
CA LEU A 87 2.18 -10.30 -7.34
C LEU A 87 1.69 -11.72 -7.67
N LEU A 88 1.68 -12.08 -8.95
CA LEU A 88 1.31 -13.43 -9.39
C LEU A 88 2.28 -14.47 -8.82
N GLY A 89 1.74 -15.58 -8.30
CA GLY A 89 2.53 -16.58 -7.56
C GLY A 89 2.93 -16.16 -6.14
N GLY A 90 2.62 -14.92 -5.73
CA GLY A 90 2.82 -14.43 -4.37
C GLY A 90 1.73 -14.90 -3.40
N ARG A 91 1.96 -14.67 -2.10
CA ARG A 91 1.02 -15.10 -1.04
C ARG A 91 -0.32 -14.38 -1.07
N VAL A 92 -0.36 -13.11 -1.47
CA VAL A 92 -1.61 -12.36 -1.61
C VAL A 92 -2.47 -12.99 -2.71
N ALA A 93 -1.86 -13.32 -3.86
CA ALA A 93 -2.56 -14.01 -4.96
C ALA A 93 -3.03 -15.42 -4.55
N ALA A 94 -2.23 -16.18 -3.80
CA ALA A 94 -2.65 -17.47 -3.25
C ALA A 94 -3.86 -17.32 -2.31
N SER A 95 -3.83 -16.33 -1.42
CA SER A 95 -4.92 -16.07 -0.47
C SER A 95 -6.20 -15.60 -1.18
N LEU A 96 -6.07 -14.78 -2.22
CA LEU A 96 -7.18 -14.41 -3.11
C LEU A 96 -7.80 -15.65 -3.74
N ARG A 97 -6.98 -16.52 -4.35
CA ARG A 97 -7.43 -17.79 -4.93
C ARG A 97 -8.19 -18.63 -3.92
N ASP A 98 -7.63 -18.83 -2.73
CA ASP A 98 -8.25 -19.68 -1.71
C ASP A 98 -9.62 -19.13 -1.27
N VAL A 99 -9.79 -17.81 -1.17
CA VAL A 99 -11.08 -17.17 -0.85
C VAL A 99 -12.07 -17.32 -2.00
N VAL A 100 -11.69 -17.01 -3.24
CA VAL A 100 -12.62 -17.01 -4.37
C VAL A 100 -12.95 -18.42 -4.88
N SER A 101 -12.08 -19.39 -4.64
CA SER A 101 -12.29 -20.80 -4.99
C SER A 101 -13.12 -21.57 -3.96
N ALA A 102 -13.52 -20.95 -2.84
CA ALA A 102 -14.38 -21.57 -1.84
C ALA A 102 -15.83 -21.85 -2.32
N GLY A 103 -16.15 -21.52 -3.58
CA GLY A 103 -17.43 -21.78 -4.23
C GLY A 103 -18.49 -20.70 -3.96
N GLY A 104 -19.38 -20.48 -4.92
CA GLY A 104 -20.52 -19.56 -4.81
C GLY A 104 -20.21 -18.09 -5.11
N VAL A 105 -18.95 -17.72 -5.38
CA VAL A 105 -18.58 -16.35 -5.77
C VAL A 105 -18.78 -16.16 -7.28
N HIS A 106 -19.69 -15.26 -7.65
CA HIS A 106 -19.98 -14.88 -9.03
C HIS A 106 -19.40 -13.51 -9.42
N GLN A 107 -19.19 -12.61 -8.45
CA GLN A 107 -18.62 -11.30 -8.68
C GLN A 107 -17.47 -11.04 -7.70
N CYS A 108 -16.31 -10.68 -8.23
CA CYS A 108 -15.12 -10.34 -7.47
C CYS A 108 -14.59 -8.97 -7.87
N VAL A 109 -14.36 -8.09 -6.90
CA VAL A 109 -13.71 -6.79 -7.14
C VAL A 109 -12.52 -6.64 -6.20
N VAL A 110 -11.33 -6.41 -6.75
CA VAL A 110 -10.11 -6.17 -5.97
C VAL A 110 -9.74 -4.70 -6.09
N PHE A 111 -9.82 -3.97 -5.00
CA PHE A 111 -9.22 -2.65 -4.84
C PHE A 111 -7.83 -2.79 -4.23
N THR A 112 -6.84 -2.17 -4.86
CA THR A 112 -5.46 -2.15 -4.36
C THR A 112 -4.97 -0.72 -4.19
N SER A 113 -4.20 -0.45 -3.13
CA SER A 113 -3.51 0.82 -2.94
C SER A 113 -2.33 1.01 -3.92
N VAL A 114 -1.84 -0.09 -4.49
CA VAL A 114 -0.65 -0.12 -5.34
C VAL A 114 -1.06 0.06 -6.81
N SER A 115 -0.48 1.05 -7.47
CA SER A 115 -0.81 1.34 -8.87
C SER A 115 -0.40 0.20 -9.81
N HIS A 116 -0.99 0.15 -11.00
CA HIS A 116 -0.60 -0.80 -12.03
C HIS A 116 0.90 -0.70 -12.37
N THR A 117 1.41 0.52 -12.53
CA THR A 117 2.83 0.77 -12.81
C THR A 117 3.75 0.35 -11.67
N ALA A 118 3.32 0.54 -10.41
CA ALA A 118 4.08 0.10 -9.25
C ALA A 118 4.18 -1.43 -9.16
N HIS A 119 3.11 -2.15 -9.48
CA HIS A 119 3.17 -3.60 -9.54
C HIS A 119 4.11 -4.10 -10.64
N LEU A 120 4.07 -3.50 -11.83
CA LEU A 120 4.96 -3.87 -12.94
C LEU A 120 6.43 -3.64 -12.57
N ASP A 121 6.74 -2.49 -11.96
CA ASP A 121 8.08 -2.17 -11.48
C ASP A 121 8.57 -3.22 -10.47
N LEU A 122 7.75 -3.57 -9.46
CA LEU A 122 8.12 -4.62 -8.50
C LEU A 122 8.32 -6.00 -9.15
N LEU A 123 7.49 -6.38 -10.13
CA LEU A 123 7.63 -7.64 -10.86
C LEU A 123 8.95 -7.71 -11.64
N GLN A 124 9.32 -6.63 -12.33
CA GLN A 124 10.57 -6.55 -13.08
C GLN A 124 11.79 -6.75 -12.18
N GLN A 125 11.71 -6.19 -10.99
CA GLN A 125 12.80 -6.26 -10.02
C GLN A 125 12.93 -7.66 -9.39
N GLN A 126 11.85 -8.44 -9.35
CA GLN A 126 11.89 -9.85 -8.95
C GLN A 126 12.41 -10.77 -10.05
N GLN A 127 12.12 -10.47 -11.32
CA GLN A 127 12.47 -11.33 -12.46
C GLN A 127 13.83 -10.99 -13.10
N GLY A 128 14.44 -9.86 -12.74
CA GLY A 128 15.71 -9.40 -13.31
C GLY A 128 15.56 -8.82 -14.72
N SER A 129 16.63 -8.20 -15.22
CA SER A 129 16.70 -7.50 -16.52
C SER A 129 16.75 -8.46 -17.73
N ALA A 130 15.92 -9.50 -17.76
CA ALA A 130 15.94 -10.53 -18.82
C ALA A 130 14.67 -10.55 -19.71
N ALA A 131 13.76 -9.58 -19.56
CA ALA A 131 12.50 -9.53 -20.29
C ALA A 131 12.36 -8.23 -21.13
N ASP A 132 13.27 -8.06 -22.09
CA ASP A 132 13.16 -7.08 -23.18
C ASP A 132 12.84 -7.82 -24.48
N SER A 133 11.57 -8.17 -24.70
CA SER A 133 11.08 -8.54 -26.06
C SER A 133 9.56 -8.77 -26.17
N GLU A 134 8.84 -8.97 -25.07
CA GLU A 134 7.39 -9.23 -25.14
C GLU A 134 6.54 -8.00 -24.76
N PRO A 135 5.41 -7.74 -25.43
CA PRO A 135 4.45 -6.73 -24.99
C PRO A 135 3.98 -7.09 -23.58
N ARG A 136 4.35 -6.24 -22.62
CA ARG A 136 4.09 -6.48 -21.19
C ARG A 136 2.58 -6.54 -20.97
N PRO A 137 2.04 -7.61 -20.37
CA PRO A 137 0.61 -7.75 -20.18
C PRO A 137 0.09 -6.64 -19.27
N VAL A 138 -1.15 -6.22 -19.50
CA VAL A 138 -1.88 -5.38 -18.56
C VAL A 138 -2.15 -6.24 -17.32
N LEU A 139 -1.22 -6.21 -16.36
CA LEU A 139 -1.24 -7.01 -15.12
C LEU A 139 -2.61 -7.05 -14.43
N PHE A 140 -3.37 -5.96 -14.42
CA PHE A 140 -4.71 -5.95 -13.83
C PHE A 140 -5.67 -6.85 -14.62
N GLU A 141 -5.65 -6.78 -15.95
CA GLU A 141 -6.43 -7.70 -16.80
C GLU A 141 -5.99 -9.16 -16.61
N LEU A 142 -4.68 -9.41 -16.47
CA LEU A 142 -4.17 -10.76 -16.21
C LEU A 142 -4.63 -11.29 -14.83
N LEU A 143 -4.62 -10.44 -13.81
CA LEU A 143 -5.15 -10.79 -12.49
C LEU A 143 -6.67 -11.01 -12.54
N GLU A 144 -7.41 -10.20 -13.30
CA GLU A 144 -8.85 -10.41 -13.53
C GLU A 144 -9.14 -11.74 -14.25
N GLN A 145 -8.31 -12.13 -15.22
CA GLN A 145 -8.42 -13.42 -15.89
C GLN A 145 -8.17 -14.57 -14.90
N ASN A 146 -7.13 -14.47 -14.08
CA ASN A 146 -6.83 -15.48 -13.06
C ASN A 146 -7.95 -15.60 -12.02
N LEU A 147 -8.49 -14.47 -11.53
CA LEU A 147 -9.63 -14.47 -10.61
C LEU A 147 -10.85 -15.16 -11.24
N ARG A 148 -11.15 -14.87 -12.51
CA ARG A 148 -12.23 -15.56 -13.25
C ARG A 148 -12.01 -17.06 -13.35
N GLN A 149 -10.79 -17.49 -13.66
CA GLN A 149 -10.44 -18.92 -13.73
C GLN A 149 -10.57 -19.60 -12.36
N TRP A 150 -10.12 -18.96 -11.28
CA TRP A 150 -10.21 -19.49 -9.92
C TRP A 150 -11.65 -19.59 -9.42
N MET A 151 -12.52 -18.67 -9.84
CA MET A 151 -13.96 -18.73 -9.57
C MET A 151 -14.65 -19.82 -10.41
N SER A 152 -14.40 -19.86 -11.73
CA SER A 152 -15.05 -20.81 -12.65
C SER A 152 -14.66 -22.27 -12.41
N GLY A 153 -13.46 -22.53 -11.89
CA GLY A 153 -13.00 -23.86 -11.50
C GLY A 153 -13.89 -24.55 -10.46
N SER A 154 -14.78 -23.79 -9.80
CA SER A 154 -15.78 -24.29 -8.86
C SER A 154 -17.20 -24.46 -9.45
N GLY A 155 -17.33 -24.44 -10.78
CA GLY A 155 -18.58 -24.76 -11.50
C GLY A 155 -19.47 -23.56 -11.85
N GLY A 156 -18.98 -22.33 -11.72
CA GLY A 156 -19.73 -21.11 -12.05
C GLY A 156 -19.66 -20.75 -13.54
N ALA A 157 -20.80 -20.77 -14.23
CA ALA A 157 -20.95 -20.07 -15.50
C ALA A 157 -21.20 -18.57 -15.24
N ASP A 158 -20.55 -17.70 -16.02
CA ASP A 158 -20.62 -16.22 -15.95
C ASP A 158 -20.13 -15.57 -14.65
N CYS A 159 -18.86 -15.77 -14.31
CA CYS A 159 -18.20 -15.02 -13.23
C CYS A 159 -17.58 -13.70 -13.75
N THR A 160 -17.69 -12.62 -12.97
CA THR A 160 -17.09 -11.32 -13.26
C THR A 160 -15.97 -10.97 -12.28
N ALA A 161 -14.84 -10.47 -12.78
CA ALA A 161 -13.74 -10.00 -11.95
C ALA A 161 -13.25 -8.63 -12.41
N ARG A 162 -12.95 -7.73 -11.48
CA ARG A 162 -12.39 -6.39 -11.74
C ARG A 162 -11.25 -6.08 -10.77
N VAL A 163 -10.19 -5.45 -11.24
CA VAL A 163 -9.08 -4.98 -10.41
C VAL A 163 -8.92 -3.47 -10.60
N LEU A 164 -9.00 -2.73 -9.50
CA LEU A 164 -9.04 -1.27 -9.51
C LEU A 164 -7.98 -0.70 -8.57
N HIS A 165 -7.35 0.40 -9.00
CA HIS A 165 -6.43 1.15 -8.17
C HIS A 165 -7.19 2.19 -7.32
N ALA A 166 -7.00 2.15 -6.01
CA ALA A 166 -7.54 3.11 -5.06
C ALA A 166 -6.41 3.60 -4.14
N ALA A 167 -5.63 4.57 -4.61
CA ALA A 167 -4.36 5.03 -4.00
C ALA A 167 -4.42 5.36 -2.50
N GLY A 168 -5.57 5.80 -1.99
CA GLY A 168 -5.72 6.28 -0.61
C GLY A 168 -6.17 5.25 0.42
N ILE A 169 -6.56 4.03 0.02
CA ILE A 169 -7.19 3.05 0.94
C ILE A 169 -6.26 2.49 2.03
N ALA A 170 -4.99 2.89 2.01
CA ALA A 170 -3.99 2.45 2.96
C ALA A 170 -3.30 3.64 3.66
N LEU A 171 -3.92 4.82 3.61
CA LEU A 171 -3.53 6.02 4.34
C LEU A 171 -4.48 6.24 5.53
N CYS A 172 -3.95 6.58 6.70
CA CYS A 172 -4.74 6.89 7.89
C CYS A 172 -4.67 8.40 8.19
N PRO A 173 -5.71 9.20 7.90
CA PRO A 173 -5.73 10.60 8.29
C PRO A 173 -6.06 10.74 9.79
N LEU A 174 -5.13 11.24 10.61
CA LEU A 174 -5.37 11.45 12.05
C LEU A 174 -5.83 12.86 12.35
N ALA A 175 -5.22 13.84 11.68
CA ALA A 175 -5.49 15.25 11.87
C ALA A 175 -5.20 16.00 10.57
N SER A 176 -5.58 17.28 10.52
CA SER A 176 -5.26 18.12 9.36
C SER A 176 -3.74 18.15 9.16
N GLY A 177 -3.29 17.72 7.97
CA GLY A 177 -1.87 17.65 7.63
C GLY A 177 -1.10 16.48 8.25
N VAL A 178 -1.74 15.59 9.01
CA VAL A 178 -1.10 14.41 9.62
C VAL A 178 -1.75 13.13 9.11
N VAL A 179 -0.98 12.35 8.35
CA VAL A 179 -1.41 11.07 7.77
C VAL A 179 -0.36 10.01 8.03
N LEU A 180 -0.80 8.80 8.42
CA LEU A 180 0.06 7.62 8.55
C LEU A 180 -0.04 6.72 7.32
N ALA A 181 1.01 5.94 7.12
CA ALA A 181 1.12 4.91 6.10
C ALA A 181 1.34 3.53 6.77
N PRO A 182 0.30 2.92 7.38
CA PRO A 182 0.43 1.65 8.10
C PRO A 182 0.99 0.50 7.25
N ALA A 183 0.79 0.51 5.93
CA ALA A 183 1.38 -0.52 5.07
C ALA A 183 2.92 -0.45 4.99
N SER A 184 3.51 0.64 5.46
CA SER A 184 4.97 0.82 5.58
C SER A 184 5.45 0.71 7.02
N ALA A 185 4.62 0.26 7.98
CA ALA A 185 4.97 0.20 9.40
C ALA A 185 6.17 -0.72 9.72
N SER A 186 6.51 -1.66 8.85
CA SER A 186 7.69 -2.52 9.00
C SER A 186 8.98 -1.94 8.39
N LEU A 187 8.91 -0.76 7.76
CA LEU A 187 10.07 -0.12 7.13
C LEU A 187 10.78 0.76 8.17
N PHE A 188 11.75 0.18 8.87
CA PHE A 188 12.60 0.90 9.82
C PHE A 188 13.84 1.48 9.13
N PRO A 189 14.34 2.66 9.52
CA PRO A 189 15.58 3.19 8.98
C PRO A 189 16.77 2.26 9.23
N LEU A 190 17.65 2.14 8.23
CA LEU A 190 18.91 1.41 8.33
C LEU A 190 19.79 1.98 9.44
N VAL A 191 20.42 1.09 10.20
CA VAL A 191 21.41 1.38 11.25
C VAL A 191 22.76 0.75 10.91
N PRO A 192 23.88 1.24 11.47
CA PRO A 192 25.21 0.77 11.08
C PRO A 192 25.40 -0.76 11.20
N SER A 193 24.75 -1.41 12.17
CA SER A 193 24.79 -2.87 12.33
C SER A 193 24.16 -3.65 11.17
N ASP A 194 23.34 -3.01 10.33
CA ASP A 194 22.79 -3.65 9.14
C ASP A 194 23.86 -3.91 8.07
N LEU A 195 24.97 -3.14 8.08
CA LEU A 195 26.14 -3.34 7.22
C LEU A 195 26.86 -4.65 7.52
N ASP A 196 26.93 -5.04 8.79
CA ASP A 196 27.61 -6.25 9.24
C ASP A 196 26.80 -7.53 8.95
N GLY A 197 25.53 -7.38 8.58
CA GLY A 197 24.57 -8.47 8.36
C GLY A 197 24.22 -8.68 6.89
N ALA A 198 22.93 -8.52 6.55
CA ALA A 198 22.38 -8.84 5.23
C ALA A 198 22.96 -7.98 4.08
N LEU A 199 23.65 -6.88 4.42
CA LEU A 199 24.32 -5.99 3.48
C LEU A 199 25.84 -6.24 3.38
N ALA A 200 26.39 -7.21 4.11
CA ALA A 200 27.83 -7.47 4.20
C ALA A 200 28.50 -7.85 2.87
N GLY A 201 27.72 -8.18 1.83
CA GLY A 201 28.21 -8.39 0.45
C GLY A 201 28.33 -7.10 -0.37
N GLY A 202 27.78 -5.98 0.10
CA GLY A 202 27.88 -4.66 -0.52
C GLY A 202 29.17 -3.97 -0.12
N ARG A 203 29.95 -3.50 -1.10
CA ARG A 203 31.29 -2.91 -0.94
C ARG A 203 31.36 -1.57 -0.18
N GLY A 204 30.31 -1.18 0.55
CA GLY A 204 30.22 0.11 1.24
C GLY A 204 30.81 0.06 2.64
N SER A 205 31.76 0.94 2.96
CA SER A 205 32.23 1.16 4.33
C SER A 205 31.29 2.04 5.16
N SER A 206 30.24 2.57 4.52
CA SER A 206 29.24 3.46 5.11
C SER A 206 27.84 3.16 4.57
N LEU A 207 26.81 3.38 5.41
CA LEU A 207 25.41 3.41 4.98
C LEU A 207 25.15 4.45 3.89
N ASN A 208 26.05 5.42 3.73
CA ASN A 208 25.97 6.42 2.68
C ASN A 208 26.22 5.85 1.28
N ASP A 209 26.93 4.73 1.18
CA ASP A 209 27.35 4.11 -0.08
C ASP A 209 26.42 2.96 -0.50
N VAL A 210 25.43 2.62 0.34
CA VAL A 210 24.46 1.57 0.04
C VAL A 210 23.49 2.06 -1.03
N ASP A 211 23.20 1.19 -1.99
CA ASP A 211 22.17 1.35 -3.00
C ASP A 211 21.01 0.36 -2.76
N VAL A 212 19.82 0.67 -3.27
CA VAL A 212 18.61 -0.15 -3.11
C VAL A 212 18.80 -1.56 -3.67
N SER A 213 19.61 -1.70 -4.73
CA SER A 213 19.95 -2.99 -5.34
C SER A 213 20.72 -3.93 -4.40
N ALA A 214 21.42 -3.40 -3.41
CA ALA A 214 22.17 -4.17 -2.42
C ALA A 214 21.32 -4.60 -1.22
N LEU A 215 20.09 -4.08 -1.08
CA LEU A 215 19.23 -4.33 0.07
C LEU A 215 18.50 -5.69 -0.04
N PRO A 216 18.15 -6.33 1.09
CA PRO A 216 17.28 -7.49 1.08
C PRO A 216 15.98 -7.20 0.31
N ALA A 217 15.56 -8.11 -0.55
CA ALA A 217 14.41 -7.92 -1.45
C ALA A 217 13.12 -7.43 -0.73
N PRO A 218 12.74 -7.93 0.47
CA PRO A 218 11.57 -7.41 1.19
C PRO A 218 11.70 -5.94 1.59
N TYR A 219 12.90 -5.51 2.00
CA TYR A 219 13.18 -4.14 2.40
C TYR A 219 13.18 -3.21 1.17
N ALA A 220 13.89 -3.60 0.10
CA ALA A 220 13.91 -2.87 -1.17
C ALA A 220 12.49 -2.68 -1.75
N SER A 221 11.65 -3.73 -1.71
CA SER A 221 10.27 -3.65 -2.17
C SER A 221 9.43 -2.69 -1.34
N SER A 222 9.60 -2.70 -0.01
CA SER A 222 8.88 -1.82 0.90
C SER A 222 9.26 -0.35 0.69
N LEU A 223 10.55 -0.07 0.51
CA LEU A 223 11.06 1.28 0.19
C LEU A 223 10.49 1.80 -1.14
N ARG A 224 10.47 0.95 -2.17
CA ARG A 224 9.90 1.28 -3.49
C ARG A 224 8.40 1.54 -3.44
N LEU A 225 7.66 0.71 -2.71
CA LEU A 225 6.22 0.91 -2.50
C LEU A 225 5.95 2.26 -1.84
N LEU A 226 6.73 2.63 -0.81
CA LEU A 226 6.62 3.93 -0.17
C LEU A 226 6.93 5.08 -1.16
N ALA A 227 7.93 4.93 -2.02
CA ALA A 227 8.21 5.91 -3.07
C ALA A 227 7.03 6.10 -4.03
N TRP A 228 6.40 5.00 -4.46
CA TRP A 228 5.19 5.03 -5.30
C TRP A 228 3.99 5.66 -4.60
N TRP A 229 3.86 5.48 -3.29
CA TRP A 229 2.83 6.14 -2.50
C TRP A 229 3.05 7.65 -2.38
N LEU A 230 4.29 8.07 -2.09
CA LEU A 230 4.66 9.49 -2.08
C LEU A 230 4.40 10.14 -3.44
N ASP A 231 4.74 9.47 -4.54
CA ASP A 231 4.42 9.91 -5.89
C ASP A 231 2.90 10.12 -6.07
N SER A 232 2.08 9.19 -5.58
CA SER A 232 0.62 9.32 -5.66
C SER A 232 0.07 10.45 -4.81
N ALA A 233 0.62 10.66 -3.62
CA ALA A 233 0.27 11.79 -2.75
C ALA A 233 0.61 13.13 -3.42
N LEU A 234 1.83 13.27 -3.96
CA LEU A 234 2.26 14.48 -4.65
C LEU A 234 1.44 14.77 -5.92
N ARG A 235 1.04 13.72 -6.66
CA ARG A 235 0.10 13.85 -7.79
C ARG A 235 -1.27 14.33 -7.34
N HIS A 236 -1.80 13.78 -6.24
CA HIS A 236 -3.08 14.23 -5.69
C HIS A 236 -3.04 15.71 -5.29
N LEU A 237 -1.94 16.14 -4.68
CA LEU A 237 -1.72 17.54 -4.31
C LEU A 237 -1.45 18.46 -5.50
N GLY A 238 -1.15 17.91 -6.69
CA GLY A 238 -0.84 18.69 -7.88
C GLY A 238 0.47 19.46 -7.78
N VAL A 239 1.45 18.96 -7.02
CA VAL A 239 2.72 19.67 -6.75
C VAL A 239 3.93 18.92 -7.31
N ARG A 240 4.91 19.65 -7.84
CA ARG A 240 6.26 19.13 -8.01
C ARG A 240 7.04 19.31 -6.71
N GLU A 241 7.82 18.30 -6.38
CA GLU A 241 8.64 18.28 -5.18
C GLU A 241 10.07 18.78 -5.44
N GLU A 242 10.60 19.56 -4.51
CA GLU A 242 12.04 19.68 -4.26
C GLU A 242 12.36 18.81 -3.05
N CYS A 243 13.18 17.77 -3.24
CA CYS A 243 13.37 16.72 -2.24
C CYS A 243 14.64 16.96 -1.42
N PHE A 244 14.49 16.95 -0.11
CA PHE A 244 15.56 17.02 0.88
C PHE A 244 15.51 15.75 1.72
N ALA A 245 16.66 15.15 2.00
CA ALA A 245 16.77 13.92 2.76
C ALA A 245 17.80 14.06 3.89
N VAL A 246 17.42 13.65 5.08
CA VAL A 246 18.28 13.63 6.27
C VAL A 246 18.30 12.21 6.81
N GLY A 247 19.41 11.52 6.56
CA GLY A 247 19.61 10.11 6.93
C GLY A 247 19.79 9.18 5.72
N PRO A 248 20.47 8.03 5.89
CA PRO A 248 20.73 7.10 4.79
C PRO A 248 19.49 6.53 4.13
N THR A 249 18.45 6.21 4.91
CA THR A 249 17.22 5.59 4.38
C THR A 249 16.39 6.61 3.61
N SER A 250 16.28 7.82 4.15
CA SER A 250 15.64 8.97 3.51
C SER A 250 16.31 9.30 2.17
N ARG A 251 17.64 9.19 2.07
CA ARG A 251 18.35 9.38 0.79
C ARG A 251 17.99 8.30 -0.22
N LEU A 252 17.95 7.04 0.20
CA LEU A 252 17.52 5.93 -0.66
C LEU A 252 16.08 6.15 -1.16
N LEU A 253 15.16 6.52 -0.27
CA LEU A 253 13.77 6.82 -0.63
C LEU A 253 13.66 8.02 -1.60
N ALA A 254 14.43 9.08 -1.37
CA ALA A 254 14.49 10.24 -2.25
C ALA A 254 14.96 9.85 -3.67
N ASN A 255 15.98 9.00 -3.75
CA ASN A 255 16.53 8.50 -5.01
C ASN A 255 15.52 7.63 -5.76
N GLU A 256 14.84 6.71 -5.07
CA GLU A 256 13.77 5.90 -5.68
C GLU A 256 12.63 6.79 -6.18
N LEU A 257 12.13 7.73 -5.37
CA LEU A 257 11.09 8.66 -5.80
C LEU A 257 11.53 9.47 -7.03
N ALA A 258 12.78 9.94 -7.07
CA ALA A 258 13.32 10.70 -8.19
C ALA A 258 13.53 9.86 -9.46
N SER A 259 13.72 8.54 -9.32
CA SER A 259 13.91 7.63 -10.45
C SER A 259 12.59 7.28 -11.13
N LEU A 260 11.45 7.36 -10.42
CA LEU A 260 10.13 7.03 -10.95
C LEU A 260 9.79 7.84 -12.22
N PRO A 261 9.37 7.19 -13.32
CA PRO A 261 8.87 7.87 -14.52
C PRO A 261 7.77 8.92 -14.25
N PRO A 262 6.71 8.65 -13.45
CA PRO A 262 5.68 9.66 -13.16
C PRO A 262 6.21 10.86 -12.37
N ALA A 263 7.20 10.67 -11.49
CA ALA A 263 7.81 11.79 -10.77
C ALA A 263 8.60 12.70 -11.72
N ARG A 264 9.37 12.12 -12.65
CA ARG A 264 10.08 12.87 -13.70
C ARG A 264 9.13 13.67 -14.59
N ALA A 265 7.97 13.10 -14.94
CA ALA A 265 6.93 13.80 -15.70
C ALA A 265 6.32 14.95 -14.87
N ARG A 266 5.96 14.68 -13.60
CA ARG A 266 5.37 15.68 -12.69
C ARG A 266 6.26 16.91 -12.50
N ARG A 267 7.58 16.74 -12.39
CA ARG A 267 8.55 17.86 -12.28
C ARG A 267 8.46 18.88 -13.41
N LYS A 268 8.09 18.43 -14.61
CA LYS A 268 7.97 19.28 -15.80
C LYS A 268 6.62 19.98 -15.91
N GLY A 269 5.55 19.41 -15.36
CA GLY A 269 4.17 19.82 -15.68
C GLY A 269 3.26 20.15 -14.49
N ALA A 270 3.67 19.92 -13.24
CA ALA A 270 2.80 20.21 -12.10
C ALA A 270 2.65 21.73 -11.87
N PRO A 271 1.42 22.20 -11.56
CA PRO A 271 1.14 23.63 -11.36
C PRO A 271 1.69 24.17 -10.04
N GLY A 272 1.69 23.36 -8.98
CA GLY A 272 2.19 23.75 -7.66
C GLY A 272 3.63 23.30 -7.41
N ARG A 273 4.27 23.87 -6.37
CA ARG A 273 5.58 23.44 -5.85
C ARG A 273 5.47 23.16 -4.36
N ALA A 274 6.16 22.13 -3.90
CA ALA A 274 6.32 21.82 -2.49
C ALA A 274 7.77 21.40 -2.20
N SER A 275 8.23 21.63 -0.98
CA SER A 275 9.45 21.01 -0.46
C SER A 275 9.06 19.72 0.26
N LEU A 276 9.66 18.60 -0.15
CA LEU A 276 9.52 17.32 0.52
C LEU A 276 10.76 17.10 1.38
N VAL A 277 10.57 17.02 2.70
CA VAL A 277 11.65 16.72 3.64
C VAL A 277 11.46 15.30 4.17
N LEU A 278 12.42 14.44 3.90
CA LEU A 278 12.47 13.05 4.37
C LEU A 278 13.50 12.97 5.50
N VAL A 279 13.10 12.41 6.64
CA VAL A 279 13.93 12.36 7.86
C VAL A 279 13.90 10.95 8.43
N ASP A 280 15.08 10.36 8.65
CA ASP A 280 15.19 9.08 9.35
C ASP A 280 14.92 9.29 10.85
N ARG A 281 14.01 8.50 11.43
CA ARG A 281 13.72 8.57 12.89
C ARG A 281 14.97 8.36 13.76
N THR A 282 15.96 7.62 13.27
CA THR A 282 17.22 7.36 13.98
C THR A 282 18.00 8.63 14.35
N LEU A 283 17.68 9.78 13.75
CA LEU A 283 18.26 11.08 14.09
C LEU A 283 17.66 11.70 15.37
N ASP A 284 16.47 11.26 15.78
CA ASP A 284 15.79 11.73 16.98
C ASP A 284 15.05 10.57 17.66
N LEU A 285 15.79 9.69 18.33
CA LEU A 285 15.21 8.66 19.17
C LEU A 285 14.77 9.21 20.54
N ALA A 286 15.41 10.30 21.00
CA ALA A 286 15.13 10.91 22.29
C ALA A 286 13.72 11.53 22.33
N GLY A 287 13.27 12.16 21.25
CA GLY A 287 11.92 12.72 21.15
C GLY A 287 10.81 11.67 21.27
N ALA A 288 11.04 10.42 20.82
CA ALA A 288 10.05 9.34 20.93
C ALA A 288 9.91 8.81 22.37
N VAL A 289 11.01 8.81 23.12
CA VAL A 289 11.05 8.29 24.50
C VAL A 289 10.97 9.40 25.55
N GLY A 290 10.88 10.67 25.12
CA GLY A 290 10.83 11.83 25.98
C GLY A 290 9.45 12.02 26.61
N HIS A 291 9.42 12.36 27.90
CA HIS A 291 8.18 12.70 28.63
C HIS A 291 7.75 14.17 28.42
N HIS A 292 7.97 14.72 27.23
CA HIS A 292 7.86 16.17 26.96
C HIS A 292 6.53 16.56 26.30
N GLY A 293 5.59 15.62 26.17
CA GLY A 293 4.28 15.89 25.57
C GLY A 293 3.32 16.53 26.57
N ASP A 294 3.14 17.84 26.43
CA ASP A 294 2.13 18.64 27.14
C ASP A 294 0.72 18.36 26.59
N SER A 295 0.61 17.78 25.40
CA SER A 295 -0.66 17.35 24.79
C SER A 295 -0.74 15.85 24.46
N LEU A 296 -1.96 15.31 24.44
CA LEU A 296 -2.23 13.93 23.98
C LEU A 296 -1.77 13.72 22.53
N ALA A 297 -1.85 14.74 21.68
CA ALA A 297 -1.35 14.68 20.31
C ALA A 297 0.17 14.50 20.28
N GLU A 298 0.92 15.24 21.10
CA GLU A 298 2.38 15.05 21.22
C GLU A 298 2.74 13.68 21.78
N ARG A 299 1.93 13.13 22.70
CA ARG A 299 2.12 11.76 23.19
C ARG A 299 1.82 10.72 22.13
N ILE A 300 0.78 10.92 21.31
CA ILE A 300 0.48 10.04 20.17
C ILE A 300 1.62 10.13 19.15
N LEU A 301 2.07 11.33 18.79
CA LEU A 301 3.18 11.57 17.87
C LEU A 301 4.50 10.98 18.40
N GLY A 302 4.74 11.02 19.71
CA GLY A 302 5.92 10.42 20.35
C GLY A 302 5.93 8.89 20.31
N VAL A 303 4.76 8.25 20.18
CA VAL A 303 4.61 6.79 20.11
C VAL A 303 4.56 6.28 18.65
N LEU A 304 4.42 7.17 17.68
CA LEU A 304 4.58 6.81 16.27
C LEU A 304 6.05 6.45 15.98
N PRO A 305 6.30 5.37 15.21
CA PRO A 305 7.65 4.87 14.93
C PRO A 305 8.52 5.84 14.13
#